data_AF-A0A554MHY0-F1
#
_entry.id   AF-A0A554MHY0-F1
#
_cell.length_a   1.000
_cell.length_b   1.000
_cell.length_c   1.000
_cell.angle_alpha   90.00
_cell.angle_beta   90.00
_cell.angle_gamma   90.00
#
_symmetry.space_group_name_H-M   'P 1'
#
loop_
_entity.id
_entity.type
_entity.pdbx_description
1 polymer ?
#
loop_
_entity_poly.entity_id
_entity_poly.type
_entity_poly.pdbx_seq_one_letter_code
_entity_poly.pdbx_strand_id
1 'polypeptide(L)'
;MYADLLKLGLVARKAYRVRIPTIPFNYIRDFLRGYFDGDGGVSLYLSHKKDRKTPTRVLLTTFTSCSKGMLDDVAIVLSKGGGTRLKISQKKWGDNAFELRYSTVDSRKIYYFLYRNQDQLFLRRKKIVFEKYLRA
;
A
#
# COMPACT_ATOMS: atom_id res chain seq x y z
N MET A 1 -25.73 0.25 7.63
CA MET A 1 -24.37 0.84 7.61
C MET A 1 -23.55 0.46 8.84
N TYR A 2 -23.86 0.89 10.07
CA TYR A 2 -23.04 0.57 11.26
C TYR A 2 -22.93 -0.95 11.55
N ALA A 3 -24.05 -1.66 11.55
CA ALA A 3 -24.07 -3.11 11.78
C ALA A 3 -23.31 -3.91 10.70
N ASP A 4 -23.31 -3.42 9.46
CA ASP A 4 -22.61 -4.07 8.35
C ASP A 4 -21.09 -3.93 8.52
N LEU A 5 -20.61 -2.76 8.96
CA LEU A 5 -19.20 -2.53 9.23
C LEU A 5 -18.70 -3.40 10.39
N LEU A 6 -19.52 -3.62 11.42
CA LEU A 6 -19.19 -4.54 12.51
C LEU A 6 -18.99 -5.98 12.00
N LYS A 7 -19.86 -6.46 11.10
CA LYS A 7 -19.71 -7.79 10.46
C LYS A 7 -18.44 -7.89 9.62
N LEU A 8 -17.96 -6.77 9.07
CA LEU A 8 -16.71 -6.67 8.32
C LEU A 8 -15.48 -6.42 9.22
N GLY A 9 -15.62 -6.49 10.54
CA GLY A 9 -14.50 -6.40 11.49
C GLY A 9 -14.09 -4.98 11.88
N LEU A 10 -14.87 -3.96 11.53
CA LEU A 10 -14.63 -2.57 11.98
C LEU A 10 -15.22 -2.35 13.37
N VAL A 11 -14.44 -2.69 14.39
CA VAL A 11 -14.81 -2.62 15.82
C VAL A 11 -14.19 -1.41 16.53
N ALA A 12 -14.74 -1.00 17.68
CA ALA A 12 -14.10 -0.02 18.56
C ALA A 12 -12.72 -0.49 19.04
N ARG A 13 -11.79 0.43 19.33
CA ARG A 13 -10.37 0.13 19.64
C ARG A 13 -9.69 -0.73 18.55
N LYS A 14 -10.00 -0.39 17.30
CA LYS A 14 -9.63 -1.10 16.07
C LYS A 14 -8.12 -1.28 15.86
N ALA A 15 -7.30 -0.42 16.46
CA ALA A 15 -5.85 -0.39 16.27
C ALA A 15 -5.17 -1.75 16.48
N TYR A 16 -5.64 -2.58 17.41
CA TYR A 16 -5.01 -3.87 17.70
C TYR A 16 -5.65 -5.07 16.99
N ARG A 17 -6.82 -4.89 16.36
CA ARG A 17 -7.69 -6.00 15.92
C ARG A 17 -8.08 -5.95 14.45
N VAL A 18 -7.90 -4.81 13.78
CA VAL A 18 -8.25 -4.70 12.35
C VAL A 18 -7.38 -5.63 11.52
N ARG A 19 -8.06 -6.38 10.67
CA ARG A 19 -7.51 -7.28 9.65
C ARG A 19 -8.23 -6.99 8.33
N ILE A 20 -7.71 -7.52 7.23
CA ILE A 20 -8.48 -7.54 6.00
C ILE A 20 -9.69 -8.47 6.24
N PRO A 21 -10.94 -8.03 5.96
CA PRO A 21 -12.08 -8.91 6.12
C PRO A 21 -12.03 -10.08 5.14
N THR A 22 -12.87 -11.09 5.35
CA THR A 22 -12.99 -12.16 4.36
C THR A 22 -13.64 -11.59 3.10
N ILE A 23 -12.86 -11.48 2.03
CA ILE A 23 -13.27 -10.89 0.76
C ILE A 23 -13.08 -11.93 -0.35
N PRO A 24 -14.07 -12.13 -1.24
CA PRO A 24 -13.88 -12.95 -2.44
C PRO A 24 -12.66 -12.51 -3.25
N PHE A 25 -11.91 -13.47 -3.81
CA PHE A 25 -10.63 -13.19 -4.45
C PHE A 25 -10.71 -12.17 -5.59
N ASN A 26 -11.83 -12.10 -6.30
CA ASN A 26 -12.07 -11.13 -7.36
C ASN A 26 -12.15 -9.68 -6.85
N TYR A 27 -12.54 -9.44 -5.59
CA TYR A 27 -12.69 -8.10 -5.01
C TYR A 27 -11.50 -7.66 -4.14
N ILE A 28 -10.56 -8.56 -3.82
CA ILE A 28 -9.43 -8.24 -2.95
C ILE A 28 -8.56 -7.10 -3.50
N ARG A 29 -8.42 -7.06 -4.83
CA ARG A 29 -7.69 -6.01 -5.53
C ARG A 29 -8.35 -4.65 -5.34
N ASP A 30 -9.68 -4.59 -5.49
CA ASP A 30 -10.44 -3.34 -5.38
C ASP A 30 -10.46 -2.84 -3.93
N PHE A 31 -10.60 -3.74 -2.96
CA PHE A 31 -10.44 -3.42 -1.54
C PHE A 31 -9.05 -2.83 -1.25
N LEU A 32 -7.99 -3.50 -1.72
CA LEU A 32 -6.63 -3.04 -1.46
C LEU A 32 -6.34 -1.70 -2.14
N ARG A 33 -6.89 -1.45 -3.32
CA ARG A 33 -6.81 -0.14 -3.99
C ARG A 33 -7.51 0.94 -3.16
N GLY A 34 -8.72 0.69 -2.68
CA GLY A 34 -9.44 1.62 -1.81
C GLY A 34 -8.66 1.93 -0.52
N TYR A 35 -8.09 0.91 0.12
CA TYR A 35 -7.24 1.07 1.29
C TYR A 35 -5.98 1.89 0.98
N PHE A 36 -5.30 1.59 -0.13
CA PHE A 36 -4.12 2.34 -0.57
C PHE A 36 -4.43 3.80 -0.90
N ASP A 37 -5.54 4.06 -1.56
CA ASP A 37 -5.94 5.41 -1.93
C ASP A 37 -6.29 6.25 -0.68
N GLY A 38 -6.86 5.63 0.36
CA GLY A 38 -7.13 6.24 1.65
C GLY A 38 -5.86 6.49 2.49
N ASP A 39 -5.19 5.41 2.89
CA ASP A 39 -4.11 5.42 3.92
C ASP A 39 -2.71 5.14 3.34
N GLY A 40 -2.62 4.82 2.05
CA GLY A 40 -1.36 4.56 1.37
C GLY A 40 -0.62 5.83 0.95
N GLY A 41 0.66 5.67 0.62
CA GLY A 41 1.57 6.71 0.16
C GLY A 41 2.28 6.28 -1.12
N VAL A 42 2.50 7.24 -2.01
CA VAL A 42 3.44 7.08 -3.12
C VAL A 42 4.26 8.35 -3.25
N SER A 43 5.57 8.19 -3.35
CA SER A 43 6.52 9.28 -3.47
C SER A 43 7.53 8.98 -4.56
N LEU A 44 7.87 9.99 -5.34
CA LEU A 44 8.89 9.94 -6.37
C LEU A 44 9.98 10.97 -6.02
N TYR A 45 11.22 10.51 -5.87
CA TYR A 45 12.35 11.39 -5.53
C TYR A 45 13.64 10.95 -6.24
N LEU A 46 14.62 11.85 -6.28
CA LEU A 46 15.96 11.56 -6.76
C LEU A 46 16.83 11.14 -5.59
N SER A 47 17.46 9.97 -5.70
CA SER A 47 18.43 9.48 -4.73
C SER A 47 19.85 9.73 -5.24
N HIS A 48 20.60 10.52 -4.49
CA HIS A 48 22.03 10.73 -4.67
C HIS A 48 22.77 9.81 -3.70
N LYS A 49 23.03 8.57 -4.12
CA LYS A 49 23.92 7.68 -3.35
C LYS A 49 25.36 8.12 -3.57
N LYS A 50 26.18 8.13 -2.50
CA LYS A 50 27.58 8.58 -2.53
C LYS A 50 28.40 7.93 -3.67
N ASP A 51 28.11 6.67 -3.99
CA ASP A 51 28.85 5.90 -4.99
C ASP A 51 28.34 6.05 -6.44
N ARG A 52 27.36 6.93 -6.70
CA ARG A 52 26.78 7.12 -8.04
C ARG A 52 27.03 8.53 -8.56
N LYS A 53 27.60 8.62 -9.77
CA LYS A 53 27.83 9.88 -10.49
C LYS A 53 26.54 10.61 -10.86
N THR A 54 25.43 9.89 -11.05
CA THR A 54 24.14 10.46 -11.43
C THR A 54 23.02 10.08 -10.45
N PRO A 55 22.07 10.99 -10.20
CA PRO A 55 20.92 10.70 -9.37
C PRO A 55 20.05 9.60 -9.98
N THR A 56 19.58 8.69 -9.12
CA THR A 56 18.64 7.64 -9.54
C THR A 56 17.23 8.03 -9.14
N ARG A 57 16.26 7.93 -10.05
CA ARG A 57 14.84 8.07 -9.72
C ARG A 57 14.39 6.88 -8.87
N VAL A 58 13.86 7.18 -7.68
CA VAL A 58 13.34 6.18 -6.74
C VAL A 58 11.85 6.41 -6.58
N LEU A 59 11.09 5.33 -6.79
CA LEU A 59 9.67 5.27 -6.53
C LEU A 59 9.46 4.50 -5.23
N LEU A 60 8.73 5.09 -4.30
CA LEU A 60 8.46 4.51 -2.99
C LEU A 60 6.95 4.40 -2.79
N THR A 61 6.48 3.21 -2.45
CA THR A 61 5.08 2.96 -2.08
C THR A 61 5.00 2.58 -0.61
N THR A 62 4.09 3.18 0.13
CA THR A 62 3.89 2.91 1.55
C THR A 62 2.44 2.56 1.85
N PHE A 63 2.25 1.65 2.80
CA PHE A 63 0.97 1.37 3.43
C PHE A 63 1.13 1.65 4.92
N THR A 64 0.21 2.42 5.49
CA THR A 64 0.25 2.79 6.91
C THR A 64 -0.98 2.22 7.61
N SER A 65 -0.78 1.60 8.77
CA SER A 65 -1.89 1.18 9.62
C SER A 65 -1.53 1.33 11.09
N CYS A 66 -2.55 1.46 11.92
CA CYS A 66 -2.40 1.28 13.36
C CYS A 66 -2.38 -0.20 13.78
N SER A 67 -2.81 -1.11 12.90
CA SER A 67 -2.75 -2.56 13.11
C SER A 67 -1.62 -3.18 12.30
N LYS A 68 -0.65 -3.78 13.00
CA LYS A 68 0.38 -4.60 12.34
C LYS A 68 -0.24 -5.76 11.56
N GLY A 69 -1.29 -6.36 12.12
CA GLY A 69 -2.02 -7.45 11.49
C GLY A 69 -2.63 -7.09 10.13
N MET A 70 -3.20 -5.89 10.03
CA MET A 70 -3.69 -5.38 8.75
C MET A 70 -2.57 -5.30 7.71
N LEU A 71 -1.40 -4.80 8.10
CA LEU A 71 -0.25 -4.72 7.19
C LEU A 71 0.34 -6.09 6.84
N ASP A 72 0.28 -7.06 7.75
CA ASP A 72 0.68 -8.45 7.47
C ASP A 72 -0.22 -9.06 6.39
N ASP A 73 -1.54 -8.86 6.50
CA ASP A 73 -2.51 -9.30 5.51
C ASP A 73 -2.29 -8.60 4.15
N VAL A 74 -2.02 -7.29 4.17
CA VAL A 74 -1.65 -6.52 2.97
C VAL A 74 -0.40 -7.09 2.32
N ALA A 75 0.65 -7.36 3.10
CA ALA A 75 1.88 -7.96 2.58
C ALA A 75 1.64 -9.33 1.95
N ILE A 76 0.75 -10.15 2.54
CA ILE A 76 0.34 -11.45 1.98
C ILE A 76 -0.36 -11.24 0.63
N VAL A 77 -1.36 -10.37 0.57
CA VAL A 77 -2.12 -10.11 -0.67
C VAL A 77 -1.20 -9.58 -1.77
N LEU A 78 -0.34 -8.61 -1.46
CA LEU A 78 0.63 -8.06 -2.41
C LEU A 78 1.63 -9.11 -2.88
N SER A 79 2.02 -10.05 -2.01
CA SER A 79 2.92 -11.13 -2.41
C SER A 79 2.29 -12.10 -3.42
N LYS A 80 1.00 -12.41 -3.24
CA LYS A 80 0.22 -13.19 -4.22
C LYS A 80 0.03 -12.43 -5.54
N GLY A 81 -0.02 -11.10 -5.50
CA GLY A 81 -0.05 -10.22 -6.67
C GLY A 81 1.31 -9.99 -7.36
N GLY A 82 2.37 -10.68 -6.93
CA GLY A 82 3.71 -10.62 -7.53
C GLY A 82 4.71 -9.69 -6.81
N GLY A 83 4.28 -8.95 -5.79
CA GLY A 83 5.16 -8.14 -4.94
C GLY A 83 6.06 -8.99 -4.04
N THR A 84 7.17 -8.43 -3.58
CA THR A 84 8.01 -9.11 -2.57
C THR A 84 7.34 -9.07 -1.21
N ARG A 85 7.35 -10.15 -0.41
CA ARG A 85 6.91 -10.05 0.98
C ARG A 85 7.97 -9.30 1.79
N LEU A 86 7.64 -8.11 2.27
CA LEU A 86 8.57 -7.28 3.04
C LEU A 86 8.27 -7.32 4.54
N LYS A 87 9.29 -7.03 5.35
CA LYS A 87 9.13 -6.84 6.79
C LYS A 87 8.42 -5.51 7.06
N ILE A 88 7.46 -5.53 7.99
CA ILE A 88 6.78 -4.34 8.48
C ILE A 88 7.74 -3.60 9.43
N SER A 89 7.81 -2.28 9.27
CA SER A 89 8.55 -1.38 10.16
C SER A 89 7.59 -0.62 11.07
N GLN A 90 7.98 -0.40 12.32
CA GLN A 90 7.26 0.51 13.21
C GLN A 90 7.78 1.94 13.00
N LYS A 91 6.88 2.93 12.94
CA LYS A 91 7.28 4.34 12.82
C LYS A 91 7.86 4.83 14.15
N LYS A 92 8.90 5.67 14.07
CA LYS A 92 9.63 6.19 15.23
C LYS A 92 8.81 7.12 16.13
N TRP A 93 7.69 7.67 15.65
CA TRP A 93 6.94 8.72 16.33
C TRP A 93 5.59 8.26 16.91
N GLY A 94 5.39 6.96 17.09
CA GLY A 94 4.19 6.45 17.75
C GLY A 94 4.19 4.93 17.95
N ASP A 95 3.79 4.51 19.15
CA ASP A 95 3.78 3.09 19.54
C ASP A 95 2.79 2.24 18.74
N ASN A 96 1.81 2.88 18.10
CA ASN A 96 0.74 2.23 17.34
C ASN A 96 0.69 2.69 15.87
N ALA A 97 1.83 3.03 15.27
CA ALA A 97 1.91 3.39 13.86
C ALA A 97 2.90 2.49 13.12
N PHE A 98 2.39 1.64 12.23
CA PHE A 98 3.19 0.73 11.44
C PHE A 98 3.20 1.15 9.97
N GLU A 99 4.31 0.84 9.30
CA GLU A 99 4.49 1.11 7.88
C GLU A 99 5.08 -0.11 7.17
N LEU A 100 4.47 -0.44 6.04
CA LEU A 100 5.00 -1.37 5.06
C LEU A 100 5.46 -0.55 3.85
N ARG A 101 6.75 -0.66 3.51
CA ARG A 101 7.40 0.20 2.52
C ARG A 101 8.03 -0.61 1.42
N TYR A 102 7.68 -0.29 0.18
CA TYR A 102 8.14 -0.94 -1.03
C TYR A 102 9.01 -0.01 -1.85
N SER A 103 10.14 -0.54 -2.31
CA SER A 103 11.08 0.17 -3.19
C SER A 103 10.62 0.17 -4.65
N THR A 104 11.44 0.71 -5.55
CA THR A 104 11.09 0.96 -6.95
C THR A 104 10.54 -0.27 -7.68
N VAL A 105 11.21 -1.42 -7.58
CA VAL A 105 10.82 -2.63 -8.34
C VAL A 105 9.45 -3.13 -7.89
N ASP A 106 9.23 -3.29 -6.59
CA ASP A 106 7.95 -3.72 -6.07
C ASP A 106 6.86 -2.67 -6.26
N SER A 107 7.19 -1.38 -6.17
CA SER A 107 6.24 -0.29 -6.41
C SER A 107 5.66 -0.34 -7.82
N ARG A 108 6.46 -0.72 -8.83
CA ARG A 108 5.95 -0.94 -10.19
C ARG A 108 4.96 -2.12 -10.23
N LYS A 109 5.27 -3.22 -9.54
CA LYS A 109 4.37 -4.38 -9.48
C LYS A 109 3.06 -4.04 -8.77
N ILE A 110 3.13 -3.31 -7.67
CA ILE A 110 1.97 -2.82 -6.91
C ILE A 110 1.11 -1.91 -7.79
N TYR A 111 1.71 -1.00 -8.57
CA TYR A 111 0.96 -0.18 -9.52
C TYR A 111 0.15 -1.03 -10.50
N TYR A 112 0.78 -2.04 -11.13
CA TYR A 112 0.07 -2.92 -12.04
C TYR A 112 -0.98 -3.77 -11.34
N PHE A 113 -0.74 -4.20 -10.09
CA PHE A 113 -1.73 -4.93 -9.32
C PHE A 113 -2.96 -4.06 -9.01
N LEU A 114 -2.77 -2.81 -8.59
CA LEU A 114 -3.86 -1.93 -8.14
C LEU A 114 -4.61 -1.27 -9.30
N TYR A 115 -3.89 -0.76 -10.31
CA TYR A 115 -4.45 0.17 -11.30
C TYR A 115 -4.56 -0.39 -12.72
N ARG A 116 -4.10 -1.61 -13.01
CA ARG A 116 -4.20 -2.19 -14.36
C ARG A 116 -5.66 -2.44 -14.74
N ASN A 117 -6.06 -1.91 -15.90
CA ASN A 117 -7.42 -2.02 -16.46
C ASN A 117 -8.48 -1.42 -15.52
N GLN A 118 -8.15 -0.28 -14.87
CA GLN A 118 -9.01 0.38 -13.89
C GLN A 118 -9.12 1.86 -14.21
N ASP A 119 -10.32 2.27 -14.62
CA ASP A 119 -10.57 3.59 -15.21
C ASP A 119 -11.52 4.47 -14.38
N GLN A 120 -12.25 3.90 -13.41
CA GLN A 120 -13.38 4.59 -12.77
C GLN A 120 -13.22 4.88 -11.28
N LEU A 121 -12.56 3.99 -10.50
CA LEU A 121 -12.58 4.09 -9.02
C LEU A 121 -11.17 4.10 -8.41
N PHE A 122 -10.50 5.25 -8.47
CA PHE A 122 -9.24 5.50 -7.77
C PHE A 122 -8.97 7.00 -7.54
N LEU A 123 -8.06 7.31 -6.62
CA LEU A 123 -7.56 8.67 -6.44
C LEU A 123 -6.48 8.99 -7.48
N ARG A 124 -6.86 9.80 -8.48
CA ARG A 124 -5.98 10.24 -9.59
C ARG A 124 -4.63 10.78 -9.11
N ARG A 125 -4.60 11.52 -8.00
CA ARG A 125 -3.36 12.06 -7.39
C ARG A 125 -2.31 10.99 -7.09
N LYS A 126 -2.72 9.77 -6.72
CA LYS A 126 -1.81 8.66 -6.42
C LYS A 126 -1.32 8.02 -7.72
N LYS A 127 -2.25 7.70 -8.64
CA LYS A 127 -1.95 7.09 -9.94
C LYS A 127 -0.94 7.91 -10.75
N ILE A 128 -1.10 9.24 -10.80
CA ILE A 128 -0.21 10.12 -11.57
C ILE A 128 1.26 10.03 -11.11
N VAL A 129 1.54 9.83 -9.82
CA VAL A 129 2.92 9.74 -9.33
C VAL A 129 3.60 8.47 -9.86
N PHE A 130 2.88 7.36 -9.92
CA PHE A 130 3.37 6.12 -10.55
C PHE A 130 3.60 6.32 -12.04
N GLU A 131 2.63 6.90 -12.75
CA GLU A 131 2.73 7.14 -14.19
C GLU A 131 3.90 8.06 -14.54
N LYS A 132 4.15 9.10 -13.73
CA LYS A 132 5.31 10.00 -13.90
C LYS A 132 6.64 9.24 -13.84
N TYR A 133 6.73 8.20 -13.02
CA TYR A 133 7.91 7.33 -12.98
C TYR A 133 7.97 6.38 -14.18
N LEU A 134 6.83 5.82 -14.61
CA LEU A 134 6.78 4.80 -15.68
C LEU A 134 6.91 5.36 -17.11
N ARG A 135 6.58 6.63 -17.33
CA ARG A 135 6.72 7.31 -18.64
C ARG A 135 8.13 7.84 -18.91
N ALA A 136 9.02 7.75 -17.93
CA ALA A 136 10.38 8.26 -17.97
C ALA A 136 11.38 7.20 -18.41
#